data_AF-A0A1E4IQ48-F1
#
_entry.id   AF-A0A1E4IQ48-F1
#
_cell.length_a   1.000
_cell.length_b   1.000
_cell.length_c   1.000
_cell.angle_alpha   90.00
_cell.angle_beta   90.00
_cell.angle_gamma   90.00
#
_symmetry.space_group_name_H-M   'P 1'
#
loop_
_entity.id
_entity.type
_entity.pdbx_description
1 polymer ?
#
loop_
_entity_poly.entity_id
_entity_poly.type
_entity_poly.pdbx_seq_one_letter_code
_entity_poly.pdbx_strand_id
1 'polypeptide(L)'
;MRHRLLAPLALAFAAATSFAASAAEPLLLVTAPAALQTAERSGAGFARWFDTAAPAANGGIAANEALARSPAWRAISGPLGDSLAGIQRRDRQAGVGIARYPHRLFDVRWLASADAFFELVGVANRMDRRPFQDGACGETRLVYRLAYRSAAMQSRLPMTVNVELRGDAPDADGGCAATARLWQPPQSATKDEALGRWLVSADGPLAPKRLAHARISQVTTNLQSVRWPSAVRPDLGGHAEYMLRAFSWNAGTKRYDVRPLENTPDVAKLKASAPLRKELLQWLRQPDNLRALDEATLRIPDRFLATEAVSVAPRGLERLANRPFEQVFQPGEWQAVPGSRTLRSPQALLRRLDDLSCMGCHQSRAVAGFHLLGVDRRGASRTFTNGNALAVPHSPHVQDELARRGAYVAASLSTARPDPFRPLAEPLEASAAAEPATVGSRCEPTRITPSTNPWLDRAEKLPRISCEGAASVCEKTSVGFPGGMCSGPCDPKDANGTCGGIAILSDFNSCLAAKKPFGECLARHTRPGNLRSCSAQQPCRDDYICAQAEGQPEGRGACIPPYFLFQMRVDGHS
;
A
#
# COMPACT_ATOMS: atom_id res chain seq x y z
N MET A 1 -26.17 -9.18 85.13
CA MET A 1 -25.10 -8.19 84.88
C MET A 1 -25.14 -7.79 83.41
N ARG A 2 -24.87 -6.51 83.14
CA ARG A 2 -25.07 -5.79 81.88
C ARG A 2 -24.39 -6.46 80.68
N HIS A 3 -25.04 -6.46 79.52
CA HIS A 3 -24.50 -5.87 78.29
C HIS A 3 -25.62 -5.61 77.27
N ARG A 4 -25.83 -4.33 76.96
CA ARG A 4 -26.54 -3.82 75.77
C ARG A 4 -25.52 -3.78 74.64
N LEU A 5 -25.87 -4.27 73.46
CA LEU A 5 -25.25 -3.84 72.20
C LEU A 5 -26.34 -3.63 71.15
N LEU A 6 -26.32 -2.41 70.61
CA LEU A 6 -27.20 -1.87 69.58
C LEU A 6 -26.85 -2.48 68.21
N ALA A 7 -27.87 -2.83 67.42
CA ALA A 7 -27.71 -3.15 66.00
C ALA A 7 -27.80 -1.87 65.15
N PRO A 8 -26.94 -1.66 64.15
CA PRO A 8 -27.02 -0.50 63.27
C PRO A 8 -27.94 -0.78 62.06
N LEU A 9 -28.79 0.19 61.71
CA LEU A 9 -29.47 0.24 60.41
C LEU A 9 -28.44 0.51 59.30
N ALA A 10 -28.32 -0.40 58.34
CA ALA A 10 -27.57 -0.17 57.11
C ALA A 10 -28.48 0.52 56.08
N LEU A 11 -28.20 1.79 55.76
CA LEU A 11 -28.72 2.46 54.57
C LEU A 11 -28.02 1.87 53.32
N ALA A 12 -28.78 1.20 52.46
CA ALA A 12 -28.31 0.81 51.13
C ALA A 12 -28.43 2.00 50.16
N PHE A 13 -27.31 2.64 49.84
CA PHE A 13 -27.21 3.53 48.68
C PHE A 13 -27.18 2.69 47.41
N ALA A 14 -28.29 2.67 46.67
CA ALA A 14 -28.31 2.14 45.31
C ALA A 14 -27.60 3.12 44.36
N ALA A 15 -26.33 2.86 44.07
CA ALA A 15 -25.62 3.55 43.00
C ALA A 15 -26.17 3.06 41.66
N ALA A 16 -26.99 3.88 41.00
CA ALA A 16 -27.38 3.68 39.61
C ALA A 16 -26.16 3.89 38.70
N THR A 17 -25.43 2.83 38.39
CA THR A 17 -24.44 2.84 37.32
C THR A 17 -25.17 2.89 35.97
N SER A 18 -25.32 4.11 35.45
CA SER A 18 -25.67 4.29 34.03
C SER A 18 -24.52 3.75 33.19
N PHE A 19 -24.66 2.54 32.68
CA PHE A 19 -23.83 2.04 31.58
C PHE A 19 -24.20 2.85 30.34
N ALA A 20 -23.61 4.02 30.16
CA ALA A 20 -23.56 4.65 28.86
C ALA A 20 -22.81 3.69 27.93
N ALA A 21 -23.54 3.02 27.04
CA ALA A 21 -22.94 2.20 26.00
C ALA A 21 -21.97 3.09 25.22
N SER A 22 -20.67 2.82 25.33
CA SER A 22 -19.66 3.50 24.52
C SER A 22 -20.01 3.30 23.06
N ALA A 23 -20.29 4.37 22.34
CA ALA A 23 -20.55 4.29 20.90
C ALA A 23 -19.32 3.68 20.23
N ALA A 24 -19.53 2.71 19.33
CA ALA A 24 -18.43 2.05 18.63
C ALA A 24 -17.56 3.09 17.91
N GLU A 25 -16.25 2.95 17.98
CA GLU A 25 -15.35 3.83 17.23
C GLU A 25 -15.59 3.67 15.71
N PRO A 26 -15.57 4.76 14.93
CA PRO A 26 -15.71 4.67 13.48
C PRO A 26 -14.62 3.79 12.86
N LEU A 27 -15.03 2.85 12.00
CA LEU A 27 -14.10 2.03 11.25
C LEU A 27 -13.32 2.88 10.25
N LEU A 28 -12.00 2.72 10.26
CA LEU A 28 -11.09 3.40 9.35
C LEU A 28 -10.66 2.50 8.19
N LEU A 29 -10.50 1.21 8.45
CA LEU A 29 -10.02 0.23 7.49
C LEU A 29 -10.55 -1.16 7.87
N VAL A 30 -11.19 -1.84 6.93
CA VAL A 30 -11.61 -3.24 7.09
C VAL A 30 -10.69 -4.11 6.23
N THR A 31 -9.98 -5.04 6.87
CA THR A 31 -9.06 -6.00 6.22
C THR A 31 -9.38 -7.46 6.56
N ALA A 32 -10.35 -7.71 7.45
CA ALA A 32 -10.72 -9.05 7.89
C ALA A 32 -11.24 -9.89 6.70
N PRO A 33 -10.58 -11.01 6.35
CA PRO A 33 -10.94 -11.82 5.18
C PRO A 33 -12.40 -12.26 5.13
N ALA A 34 -12.98 -12.69 6.25
CA ALA A 34 -14.36 -13.17 6.31
C ALA A 34 -15.38 -12.04 6.04
N ALA A 35 -15.14 -10.85 6.61
CA ALA A 35 -15.96 -9.67 6.37
C ALA A 35 -15.91 -9.26 4.89
N LEU A 36 -14.71 -9.18 4.32
CA LEU A 36 -14.52 -8.78 2.91
C LEU A 36 -15.13 -9.77 1.93
N GLN A 37 -14.96 -11.08 2.15
CA GLN A 37 -15.59 -12.12 1.32
C GLN A 37 -17.11 -12.04 1.36
N THR A 38 -17.68 -11.79 2.55
CA THR A 38 -19.12 -11.63 2.71
C THR A 38 -19.62 -10.37 1.99
N ALA A 39 -18.89 -9.26 2.10
CA ALA A 39 -19.21 -8.03 1.37
C ALA A 39 -19.12 -8.24 -0.15
N GLU A 40 -18.09 -8.94 -0.65
CA GLU A 40 -17.93 -9.24 -2.07
C GLU A 40 -19.12 -10.00 -2.65
N ARG A 41 -19.53 -11.10 -1.98
CA ARG A 41 -20.68 -11.92 -2.37
C ARG A 41 -21.99 -11.15 -2.38
N SER A 42 -22.09 -10.17 -1.49
CA SER A 42 -23.31 -9.38 -1.25
C SER A 42 -23.29 -8.01 -1.93
N GLY A 43 -22.43 -7.85 -2.93
CA GLY A 43 -22.45 -6.70 -3.84
C GLY A 43 -21.09 -6.07 -4.05
N ALA A 44 -20.16 -6.07 -3.11
CA ALA A 44 -18.88 -5.36 -3.23
C ALA A 44 -17.84 -6.06 -4.13
N GLY A 45 -18.24 -7.03 -4.95
CA GLY A 45 -17.34 -7.77 -5.86
C GLY A 45 -16.81 -6.93 -7.02
N PHE A 46 -15.59 -7.22 -7.48
CA PHE A 46 -14.88 -6.44 -8.51
C PHE A 46 -15.62 -6.34 -9.85
N ALA A 47 -16.28 -7.42 -10.28
CA ALA A 47 -16.98 -7.51 -11.56
C ALA A 47 -18.08 -6.45 -11.74
N ARG A 48 -18.64 -5.96 -10.62
CA ARG A 48 -19.70 -4.93 -10.63
C ARG A 48 -19.27 -3.65 -11.32
N TRP A 49 -17.98 -3.32 -11.28
CA TRP A 49 -17.46 -2.06 -11.81
C TRP A 49 -17.34 -2.09 -13.34
N PHE A 50 -17.51 -3.26 -13.94
CA PHE A 50 -17.29 -3.49 -15.37
C PHE A 50 -18.52 -4.12 -16.05
N ASP A 51 -19.72 -3.90 -15.48
CA ASP A 51 -21.00 -4.44 -15.97
C ASP A 51 -20.96 -5.95 -16.25
N THR A 52 -20.16 -6.67 -15.46
CA THR A 52 -19.99 -8.11 -15.58
C THR A 52 -20.71 -8.78 -14.41
N ALA A 53 -21.59 -9.73 -14.70
CA ALA A 53 -22.24 -10.53 -13.67
C ALA A 53 -21.19 -11.39 -12.96
N ALA A 54 -21.16 -11.33 -11.63
CA ALA A 54 -20.42 -12.29 -10.83
C ALA A 54 -21.14 -13.65 -10.89
N PRO A 55 -20.46 -14.76 -11.20
CA PRO A 55 -21.09 -16.07 -11.15
C PRO A 55 -21.48 -16.41 -9.70
N ALA A 56 -22.62 -17.09 -9.52
CA ALA A 56 -22.98 -17.66 -8.22
C ALA A 56 -21.97 -18.74 -7.77
N ALA A 57 -21.37 -19.44 -8.74
CA ALA A 57 -20.24 -20.35 -8.52
C ALA A 57 -18.97 -19.58 -8.07
N ASN A 58 -18.04 -20.27 -7.40
CA ASN A 58 -16.77 -19.72 -6.92
C ASN A 58 -16.91 -18.59 -5.87
N GLY A 59 -18.02 -18.54 -5.13
CA GLY A 59 -18.20 -17.60 -4.03
C GLY A 59 -18.31 -16.15 -4.48
N GLY A 60 -18.90 -15.90 -5.67
CA GLY A 60 -19.22 -14.55 -6.15
C GLY A 60 -18.05 -13.77 -6.77
N ILE A 61 -16.92 -14.41 -7.04
CA ILE A 61 -15.75 -13.78 -7.65
C ILE A 61 -15.67 -14.18 -9.13
N ALA A 62 -15.63 -13.17 -10.02
CA ALA A 62 -15.48 -13.42 -11.45
C ALA A 62 -14.00 -13.68 -11.82
N ALA A 63 -13.79 -14.67 -12.69
CA ALA A 63 -12.50 -14.86 -13.34
C ALA A 63 -12.21 -13.72 -14.32
N ASN A 64 -10.93 -13.43 -14.54
CA ASN A 64 -10.48 -12.36 -15.41
C ASN A 64 -10.84 -12.62 -16.88
N GLU A 65 -10.98 -13.87 -17.32
CA GLU A 65 -11.55 -14.22 -18.63
C GLU A 65 -12.95 -13.62 -18.83
N ALA A 66 -13.81 -13.68 -17.81
CA ALA A 66 -15.14 -13.08 -17.88
C ALA A 66 -15.07 -11.55 -17.96
N LEU A 67 -14.17 -10.94 -17.17
CA LEU A 67 -13.92 -9.49 -17.21
C LEU A 67 -13.37 -9.05 -18.57
N ALA A 68 -12.51 -9.84 -19.22
CA ALA A 68 -11.91 -9.52 -20.52
C ALA A 68 -12.95 -9.34 -21.64
N ARG A 69 -14.15 -9.91 -21.48
CA ARG A 69 -15.28 -9.68 -22.39
C ARG A 69 -15.90 -8.29 -22.21
N SER A 70 -15.76 -7.67 -21.04
CA SER A 70 -16.28 -6.33 -20.76
C SER A 70 -15.50 -5.24 -21.51
N PRO A 71 -16.18 -4.39 -22.30
CA PRO A 71 -15.57 -3.19 -22.89
C PRO A 71 -15.01 -2.23 -21.83
N ALA A 72 -15.65 -2.13 -20.66
CA ALA A 72 -15.20 -1.28 -19.58
C ALA A 72 -13.85 -1.77 -18.99
N TRP A 73 -13.71 -3.08 -18.77
CA TRP A 73 -12.44 -3.64 -18.30
C TRP A 73 -11.34 -3.51 -19.35
N ARG A 74 -11.65 -3.75 -20.64
CA ARG A 74 -10.67 -3.57 -21.73
C ARG A 74 -10.16 -2.13 -21.86
N ALA A 75 -10.97 -1.14 -21.49
CA ALA A 75 -10.56 0.26 -21.46
C ALA A 75 -9.50 0.55 -20.37
N ILE A 76 -9.39 -0.30 -19.34
CA ILE A 76 -8.33 -0.25 -18.33
C ILE A 76 -7.15 -1.17 -18.71
N SER A 77 -7.44 -2.42 -19.07
CA SER A 77 -6.39 -3.43 -19.32
C SER A 77 -5.61 -3.19 -20.62
N GLY A 78 -6.24 -2.60 -21.64
CA GLY A 78 -5.59 -2.25 -22.91
C GLY A 78 -4.41 -1.29 -22.71
N PRO A 79 -4.64 -0.09 -22.12
CA PRO A 79 -3.55 0.85 -21.86
C PRO A 79 -2.42 0.27 -20.99
N LEU A 80 -2.73 -0.58 -20.00
CA LEU A 80 -1.70 -1.28 -19.23
C LEU A 80 -0.85 -2.21 -20.11
N GLY A 81 -1.49 -2.97 -21.01
CA GLY A 81 -0.82 -3.84 -21.97
C GLY A 81 0.09 -3.07 -22.93
N ASP A 82 -0.37 -1.93 -23.44
CA ASP A 82 0.42 -1.07 -24.34
C ASP A 82 1.70 -0.57 -23.67
N SER A 83 1.60 -0.16 -22.40
CA SER A 83 2.74 0.32 -21.63
C SER A 83 3.74 -0.80 -21.29
N LEU A 84 3.26 -1.99 -20.93
CA LEU A 84 4.12 -3.18 -20.74
C LEU A 84 4.84 -3.59 -22.03
N ALA A 85 4.12 -3.61 -23.16
CA ALA A 85 4.73 -3.86 -24.46
C ALA A 85 5.77 -2.78 -24.82
N GLY A 86 5.52 -1.53 -24.41
CA GLY A 86 6.47 -0.43 -24.51
C GLY A 86 7.77 -0.66 -23.75
N ILE A 87 7.69 -1.19 -22.52
CA ILE A 87 8.87 -1.57 -21.72
C ILE A 87 9.68 -2.65 -22.47
N GLN A 88 9.02 -3.72 -22.91
CA GLN A 88 9.68 -4.82 -23.63
C GLN A 88 10.35 -4.38 -24.95
N ARG A 89 9.79 -3.38 -25.65
CA ARG A 89 10.41 -2.82 -26.86
C ARG A 89 11.69 -2.05 -26.54
N ARG A 90 11.72 -1.29 -25.43
CA ARG A 90 12.87 -0.49 -25.01
C ARG A 90 13.96 -1.32 -24.33
N ASP A 91 13.59 -2.42 -23.71
CA ASP A 91 14.49 -3.33 -23.01
C ASP A 91 14.29 -4.77 -23.49
N ARG A 92 15.21 -5.23 -24.34
CA ARG A 92 15.19 -6.59 -24.89
C ARG A 92 15.49 -7.67 -23.84
N GLN A 93 16.00 -7.29 -22.67
CA GLN A 93 16.21 -8.20 -21.55
C GLN A 93 14.94 -8.38 -20.72
N ALA A 94 13.91 -7.54 -20.93
CA ALA A 94 12.63 -7.64 -20.27
C ALA A 94 11.70 -8.66 -20.94
N GLY A 95 11.09 -9.52 -20.14
CA GLY A 95 10.07 -10.45 -20.60
C GLY A 95 9.50 -11.32 -19.49
N VAL A 96 8.58 -12.21 -19.87
CA VAL A 96 7.91 -13.12 -18.95
C VAL A 96 8.71 -14.42 -18.82
N GLY A 97 9.00 -14.82 -17.57
CA GLY A 97 9.62 -16.09 -17.23
C GLY A 97 11.08 -15.97 -16.80
N ILE A 98 11.36 -16.55 -15.63
CA ILE A 98 12.67 -16.50 -14.94
C ILE A 98 13.81 -17.16 -15.72
N ALA A 99 13.52 -18.16 -16.57
CA ALA A 99 14.54 -18.92 -17.28
C ALA A 99 15.17 -18.14 -18.46
N ARG A 100 14.41 -17.22 -19.07
CA ARG A 100 14.83 -16.53 -20.31
C ARG A 100 15.17 -15.07 -20.10
N TYR A 101 14.52 -14.40 -19.15
CA TYR A 101 14.60 -12.94 -19.02
C TYR A 101 15.19 -12.54 -17.66
N PRO A 102 16.35 -11.87 -17.63
CA PRO A 102 16.91 -11.37 -16.38
C PRO A 102 16.08 -10.21 -15.82
N HIS A 103 15.39 -9.43 -16.66
CA HIS A 103 14.43 -8.43 -16.24
C HIS A 103 13.01 -9.01 -16.36
N ARG A 104 12.37 -9.23 -15.21
CA ARG A 104 11.11 -9.95 -15.13
C ARG A 104 9.95 -8.98 -15.32
N LEU A 105 9.33 -9.04 -16.48
CA LEU A 105 8.17 -8.24 -16.84
C LEU A 105 6.89 -8.89 -16.32
N PHE A 106 5.92 -8.08 -15.91
CA PHE A 106 4.59 -8.57 -15.59
C PHE A 106 3.91 -9.19 -16.81
N ASP A 107 3.30 -10.36 -16.62
CA ASP A 107 2.54 -11.03 -17.66
C ASP A 107 1.11 -10.48 -17.75
N VAL A 108 0.88 -9.64 -18.76
CA VAL A 108 -0.44 -9.02 -19.01
C VAL A 108 -1.56 -10.05 -19.23
N ARG A 109 -1.23 -11.29 -19.63
CA ARG A 109 -2.24 -12.34 -19.87
C ARG A 109 -3.01 -12.70 -18.60
N TRP A 110 -2.46 -12.43 -17.41
CA TRP A 110 -3.20 -12.59 -16.16
C TRP A 110 -4.49 -11.76 -16.11
N LEU A 111 -4.56 -10.62 -16.80
CA LEU A 111 -5.74 -9.74 -16.82
C LEU A 111 -6.90 -10.30 -17.66
N ALA A 112 -6.70 -11.44 -18.32
CA ALA A 112 -7.70 -12.16 -19.11
C ALA A 112 -7.72 -13.68 -18.84
N SER A 113 -7.00 -14.16 -17.82
CA SER A 113 -6.88 -15.60 -17.51
C SER A 113 -8.13 -16.14 -16.79
N ALA A 114 -8.48 -17.41 -17.06
CA ALA A 114 -9.50 -18.14 -16.33
C ALA A 114 -9.05 -18.52 -14.90
N ASP A 115 -7.73 -18.61 -14.66
CA ASP A 115 -7.14 -18.98 -13.38
C ASP A 115 -6.89 -17.75 -12.47
N ALA A 116 -7.14 -16.54 -12.96
CA ALA A 116 -6.93 -15.30 -12.22
C ALA A 116 -8.22 -14.54 -11.96
N PHE A 117 -8.22 -13.80 -10.86
CA PHE A 117 -9.34 -13.00 -10.40
C PHE A 117 -8.85 -11.84 -9.54
N PHE A 118 -9.72 -10.85 -9.34
CA PHE A 118 -9.49 -9.79 -8.36
C PHE A 118 -10.32 -10.06 -7.11
N GLU A 119 -9.68 -10.07 -5.95
CA GLU A 119 -10.34 -10.20 -4.66
C GLU A 119 -10.24 -8.91 -3.85
N LEU A 120 -11.30 -8.58 -3.11
CA LEU A 120 -11.32 -7.46 -2.18
C LEU A 120 -10.40 -7.76 -1.00
N VAL A 121 -9.40 -6.90 -0.82
CA VAL A 121 -8.40 -7.01 0.24
C VAL A 121 -8.48 -5.87 1.25
N GLY A 122 -9.28 -4.84 0.97
CA GLY A 122 -9.58 -3.81 1.95
C GLY A 122 -10.71 -2.87 1.56
N VAL A 123 -11.37 -2.34 2.58
CA VAL A 123 -12.30 -1.20 2.47
C VAL A 123 -11.81 -0.11 3.39
N ALA A 124 -11.48 1.06 2.83
CA ALA A 124 -10.92 2.19 3.58
C ALA A 124 -11.89 3.37 3.63
N ASN A 125 -12.17 3.84 4.85
CA ASN A 125 -12.88 5.08 5.12
C ASN A 125 -11.92 6.27 4.93
N ARG A 126 -12.07 7.02 3.84
CA ARG A 126 -11.20 8.13 3.48
C ARG A 126 -11.92 9.47 3.63
N MET A 127 -12.64 9.68 4.74
CA MET A 127 -13.21 11.00 5.06
C MET A 127 -12.16 12.12 5.11
N ASP A 128 -10.90 11.79 5.43
CA ASP A 128 -9.74 12.69 5.37
C ASP A 128 -9.49 13.26 3.96
N ARG A 129 -10.06 12.64 2.92
CA ARG A 129 -9.96 13.09 1.53
C ARG A 129 -11.01 14.12 1.13
N ARG A 130 -11.81 14.63 2.07
CA ARG A 130 -12.79 15.68 1.82
C ARG A 130 -12.25 16.89 1.03
N PRO A 131 -11.02 17.40 1.24
CA PRO A 131 -10.49 18.50 0.43
C PRO A 131 -10.37 18.20 -1.08
N PHE A 132 -10.36 16.92 -1.46
CA PHE A 132 -10.29 16.46 -2.85
C PHE A 132 -11.67 16.14 -3.45
N GLN A 133 -12.73 16.24 -2.65
CA GLN A 133 -14.09 15.85 -3.04
C GLN A 133 -15.06 17.02 -2.84
N ASP A 134 -15.10 17.92 -3.82
CA ASP A 134 -15.93 19.13 -3.79
C ASP A 134 -17.39 18.79 -3.51
N GLY A 135 -17.94 19.16 -2.35
CA GLY A 135 -19.34 18.87 -2.01
C GLY A 135 -19.63 17.43 -1.59
N ALA A 136 -18.64 16.71 -1.04
CA ALA A 136 -18.85 15.41 -0.43
C ALA A 136 -18.01 15.23 0.84
N CYS A 137 -18.43 14.32 1.71
CA CYS A 137 -17.74 13.95 2.96
C CYS A 137 -16.63 12.93 2.72
N GLY A 138 -15.65 13.33 1.90
CA GLY A 138 -14.47 12.51 1.56
C GLY A 138 -14.79 11.35 0.64
N GLU A 139 -14.08 10.23 0.83
CA GLU A 139 -14.09 9.08 -0.06
C GLU A 139 -14.28 7.76 0.69
N THR A 140 -14.74 6.73 -0.04
CA THR A 140 -14.61 5.33 0.35
C THR A 140 -13.78 4.62 -0.70
N ARG A 141 -12.78 3.83 -0.31
CA ARG A 141 -11.94 3.08 -1.27
C ARG A 141 -12.12 1.59 -1.08
N LEU A 142 -12.42 0.89 -2.17
CA LEU A 142 -12.37 -0.57 -2.24
C LEU A 142 -11.09 -0.97 -2.95
N VAL A 143 -10.23 -1.71 -2.25
CA VAL A 143 -8.92 -2.14 -2.73
C VAL A 143 -9.02 -3.59 -3.14
N TYR A 144 -8.81 -3.87 -4.42
CA TYR A 144 -8.79 -5.21 -4.97
C TYR A 144 -7.36 -5.63 -5.32
N ARG A 145 -7.02 -6.88 -5.04
CA ARG A 145 -5.72 -7.48 -5.36
C ARG A 145 -5.88 -8.55 -6.42
N LEU A 146 -5.03 -8.51 -7.43
CA LEU A 146 -4.95 -9.58 -8.42
C LEU A 146 -4.42 -10.85 -7.74
N ALA A 147 -5.16 -11.94 -7.89
CA ALA A 147 -4.84 -13.26 -7.39
C ALA A 147 -5.01 -14.29 -8.49
N TYR A 148 -4.38 -15.45 -8.31
CA TYR A 148 -4.57 -16.60 -9.18
C TYR A 148 -4.70 -17.87 -8.34
N ARG A 149 -5.36 -18.87 -8.93
CA ARG A 149 -5.56 -20.19 -8.35
C ARG A 149 -5.53 -21.24 -9.45
N SER A 150 -4.64 -22.20 -9.30
CA SER A 150 -4.55 -23.41 -10.11
C SER A 150 -4.78 -24.64 -9.23
N ALA A 151 -4.76 -25.83 -9.83
CA ALA A 151 -4.80 -27.09 -9.08
C ALA A 151 -3.62 -27.24 -8.09
N ALA A 152 -2.48 -26.63 -8.39
CA ALA A 152 -1.24 -26.75 -7.62
C ALA A 152 -1.03 -25.62 -6.59
N MET A 153 -1.56 -24.41 -6.85
CA MET A 153 -1.20 -23.21 -6.11
C MET A 153 -2.29 -22.15 -6.09
N GLN A 154 -2.34 -21.37 -5.00
CA GLN A 154 -3.02 -20.08 -4.97
C GLN A 154 -2.06 -19.00 -4.47
N SER A 155 -2.02 -17.85 -5.13
CA SER A 155 -1.22 -16.71 -4.67
C SER A 155 -1.75 -15.38 -5.19
N ARG A 156 -1.07 -14.28 -4.83
CA ARG A 156 -1.42 -12.90 -5.20
C ARG A 156 -0.35 -12.29 -6.07
N LEU A 157 -0.71 -11.76 -7.22
CA LEU A 157 0.19 -11.05 -8.12
C LEU A 157 0.43 -9.61 -7.64
N PRO A 158 1.52 -8.94 -8.07
CA PRO A 158 1.88 -7.58 -7.64
C PRO A 158 1.06 -6.50 -8.35
N MET A 159 -0.27 -6.59 -8.26
CA MET A 159 -1.18 -5.61 -8.83
C MET A 159 -2.37 -5.35 -7.92
N THR A 160 -2.66 -4.08 -7.68
CA THR A 160 -3.89 -3.63 -7.02
C THR A 160 -4.68 -2.69 -7.92
N VAL A 161 -6.00 -2.75 -7.77
CA VAL A 161 -6.92 -1.76 -8.33
C VAL A 161 -7.72 -1.17 -7.17
N ASN A 162 -7.71 0.15 -7.04
CA ASN A 162 -8.60 0.84 -6.11
C ASN A 162 -9.78 1.40 -6.88
N VAL A 163 -10.99 1.17 -6.38
CA VAL A 163 -12.18 1.91 -6.78
C VAL A 163 -12.44 2.97 -5.73
N GLU A 164 -12.31 4.23 -6.12
CA GLU A 164 -12.45 5.38 -5.24
C GLU A 164 -13.83 5.99 -5.44
N LEU A 165 -14.64 5.88 -4.41
CA LEU A 165 -16.04 6.30 -4.40
C LEU A 165 -16.17 7.60 -3.62
N ARG A 166 -16.84 8.56 -4.24
CA ARG A 166 -17.25 9.80 -3.63
C ARG A 166 -18.20 9.54 -2.46
N GLY A 167 -17.92 10.15 -1.31
CA GLY A 167 -18.73 10.06 -0.12
C GLY A 167 -20.12 10.69 -0.26
N ASP A 168 -20.90 10.64 0.83
CA ASP A 168 -22.21 11.28 0.91
C ASP A 168 -22.06 12.81 0.88
N ALA A 169 -23.15 13.51 0.59
CA ALA A 169 -23.17 14.98 0.65
C ALA A 169 -22.97 15.45 2.11
N PRO A 170 -22.44 16.67 2.34
CA PRO A 170 -22.41 17.27 3.66
C PRO A 170 -23.80 17.35 4.30
N ASP A 171 -23.80 17.39 5.63
CA ASP A 171 -24.99 17.67 6.44
C ASP A 171 -25.48 19.10 6.19
N ALA A 172 -26.69 19.44 6.67
CA ALA A 172 -27.31 20.75 6.42
C ALA A 172 -26.49 21.94 6.96
N ASP A 173 -25.70 21.71 8.01
CA ASP A 173 -24.76 22.67 8.59
C ASP A 173 -23.40 22.71 7.85
N GLY A 174 -23.27 21.96 6.74
CA GLY A 174 -22.03 21.78 6.01
C GLY A 174 -21.05 20.82 6.69
N GLY A 175 -21.44 20.14 7.77
CA GLY A 175 -20.66 19.13 8.47
C GLY A 175 -20.66 17.76 7.79
N CYS A 176 -20.04 16.78 8.45
CA CYS A 176 -19.96 15.39 7.97
C CYS A 176 -20.21 14.39 9.11
N ALA A 177 -20.96 14.79 10.12
CA ALA A 177 -21.23 13.99 11.31
C ALA A 177 -22.06 12.75 10.97
N ALA A 178 -23.05 12.88 10.07
CA ALA A 178 -23.83 11.71 9.64
C ALA A 178 -22.96 10.68 8.91
N THR A 179 -22.03 11.14 8.06
CA THR A 179 -21.07 10.25 7.38
C THR A 179 -20.10 9.61 8.37
N ALA A 180 -19.61 10.33 9.39
CA ALA A 180 -18.77 9.74 10.42
C ALA A 180 -19.49 8.65 11.22
N ARG A 181 -20.77 8.87 11.59
CA ARG A 181 -21.61 7.89 12.30
C ARG A 181 -21.92 6.66 11.45
N LEU A 182 -22.05 6.81 10.13
CA LEU A 182 -22.27 5.70 9.19
C LEU A 182 -21.16 4.63 9.28
N TRP A 183 -19.95 5.02 9.67
CA TRP A 183 -18.82 4.11 9.84
C TRP A 183 -18.74 3.46 11.22
N GLN A 184 -19.69 3.72 12.12
CA GLN A 184 -19.76 3.09 13.44
C GLN A 184 -20.62 1.83 13.35
N PRO A 185 -20.03 0.62 13.38
CA PRO A 185 -20.80 -0.62 13.29
C PRO A 185 -21.65 -0.80 14.55
N PRO A 186 -22.88 -1.36 14.44
CA PRO A 186 -23.64 -1.79 15.60
C PRO A 186 -22.87 -2.92 16.32
N GLN A 187 -23.12 -3.09 17.62
CA GLN A 187 -22.41 -4.09 18.44
C GLN A 187 -22.49 -5.51 17.86
N SER A 188 -23.63 -5.85 17.23
CA SER A 188 -23.89 -7.13 16.55
C SER A 188 -23.06 -7.35 15.27
N ALA A 189 -22.40 -6.33 14.73
CA ALA A 189 -21.65 -6.36 13.48
C ALA A 189 -20.18 -5.96 13.65
N THR A 190 -19.58 -6.30 14.79
CA THR A 190 -18.19 -5.92 15.13
C THR A 190 -17.13 -6.91 14.64
N LYS A 191 -17.51 -8.13 14.22
CA LYS A 191 -16.56 -9.17 13.78
C LYS A 191 -17.04 -9.98 12.58
N ASP A 192 -16.08 -10.47 11.81
CA ASP A 192 -16.21 -11.50 10.77
C ASP A 192 -17.32 -11.23 9.74
N GLU A 193 -18.10 -12.25 9.39
CA GLU A 193 -19.14 -12.15 8.36
C GLU A 193 -20.26 -11.18 8.72
N ALA A 194 -20.56 -11.01 10.02
CA ALA A 194 -21.59 -10.06 10.47
C ALA A 194 -21.19 -8.62 10.11
N LEU A 195 -19.92 -8.27 10.27
CA LEU A 195 -19.37 -7.00 9.79
C LEU A 195 -19.54 -6.89 8.27
N GLY A 196 -19.21 -7.95 7.52
CA GLY A 196 -19.36 -7.98 6.06
C GLY A 196 -20.80 -7.76 5.58
N ARG A 197 -21.79 -8.38 6.24
CA ARG A 197 -23.22 -8.17 5.95
C ARG A 197 -23.67 -6.75 6.26
N TRP A 198 -23.24 -6.20 7.39
CA TRP A 198 -23.57 -4.83 7.77
C TRP A 198 -22.97 -3.81 6.79
N LEU A 199 -21.73 -4.00 6.34
CA LEU A 199 -21.07 -3.07 5.41
C LEU A 199 -21.94 -2.74 4.19
N VAL A 200 -22.57 -3.76 3.61
CA VAL A 200 -23.37 -3.66 2.38
C VAL A 200 -24.88 -3.54 2.63
N SER A 201 -25.32 -3.47 3.89
CA SER A 201 -26.73 -3.28 4.24
C SER A 201 -27.23 -1.88 3.84
N ALA A 202 -28.54 -1.63 3.95
CA ALA A 202 -29.11 -0.30 3.69
C ALA A 202 -28.50 0.80 4.58
N ASP A 203 -28.14 0.44 5.82
CA ASP A 203 -27.56 1.32 6.83
C ASP A 203 -26.01 1.32 6.80
N GLY A 204 -25.40 0.47 5.96
CA GLY A 204 -23.96 0.32 5.88
C GLY A 204 -23.27 1.38 5.02
N PRO A 205 -21.95 1.58 5.21
CA PRO A 205 -21.14 2.49 4.41
C PRO A 205 -21.03 2.07 2.93
N LEU A 206 -21.30 0.81 2.62
CA LEU A 206 -21.32 0.24 1.27
C LEU A 206 -22.74 -0.13 0.79
N ALA A 207 -23.77 0.53 1.32
CA ALA A 207 -25.14 0.36 0.82
C ALA A 207 -25.20 0.49 -0.72
N PRO A 208 -26.14 -0.19 -1.42
CA PRO A 208 -26.19 -0.20 -2.88
C PRO A 208 -26.12 1.18 -3.55
N LYS A 209 -26.76 2.20 -2.95
CA LYS A 209 -26.72 3.60 -3.43
C LYS A 209 -25.31 4.24 -3.39
N ARG A 210 -24.44 3.79 -2.48
CA ARG A 210 -23.06 4.25 -2.30
C ARG A 210 -22.08 3.49 -3.18
N LEU A 211 -22.46 2.30 -3.65
CA LEU A 211 -21.70 1.50 -4.63
C LEU A 211 -22.17 1.73 -6.09
N ALA A 212 -22.96 2.77 -6.34
CA ALA A 212 -23.40 3.13 -7.69
C ALA A 212 -22.22 3.65 -8.53
N HIS A 213 -22.19 3.35 -9.85
CA HIS A 213 -21.14 3.84 -10.75
C HIS A 213 -21.02 5.37 -10.78
N ALA A 214 -22.14 6.08 -10.61
CA ALA A 214 -22.16 7.53 -10.53
C ALA A 214 -21.36 8.10 -9.32
N ARG A 215 -21.02 7.26 -8.34
CA ARG A 215 -20.16 7.62 -7.21
C ARG A 215 -18.67 7.42 -7.51
N ILE A 216 -18.28 6.81 -8.63
CA ILE A 216 -16.87 6.58 -8.94
C ILE A 216 -16.21 7.94 -9.21
N SER A 217 -15.33 8.36 -8.30
CA SER A 217 -14.43 9.50 -8.53
C SER A 217 -13.33 9.11 -9.50
N GLN A 218 -12.72 7.95 -9.28
CA GLN A 218 -11.73 7.34 -10.18
C GLN A 218 -11.50 5.86 -9.84
N VAL A 219 -10.88 5.17 -10.79
CA VAL A 219 -10.25 3.86 -10.58
C VAL A 219 -8.75 4.02 -10.75
N THR A 220 -7.97 3.62 -9.76
CA THR A 220 -6.50 3.72 -9.81
C THR A 220 -5.87 2.34 -9.82
N THR A 221 -4.83 2.16 -10.64
CA THR A 221 -4.09 0.91 -10.76
C THR A 221 -2.66 1.10 -10.29
N ASN A 222 -2.15 0.13 -9.53
CA ASN A 222 -0.74 0.01 -9.20
C ASN A 222 -0.28 -1.39 -9.57
N LEU A 223 0.67 -1.46 -10.50
CA LEU A 223 1.17 -2.68 -11.09
C LEU A 223 2.70 -2.68 -11.03
N GLN A 224 3.31 -3.68 -10.39
CA GLN A 224 4.75 -3.87 -10.53
C GLN A 224 5.05 -4.33 -11.97
N SER A 225 5.49 -3.42 -12.83
CA SER A 225 5.62 -3.61 -14.27
C SER A 225 6.85 -4.44 -14.64
N VAL A 226 7.99 -4.15 -14.00
CA VAL A 226 9.24 -4.88 -14.21
C VAL A 226 10.04 -4.99 -12.92
N ARG A 227 10.82 -6.07 -12.79
CA ARG A 227 11.72 -6.31 -11.67
C ARG A 227 13.03 -6.93 -12.11
N TRP A 228 14.14 -6.43 -11.59
CA TRP A 228 15.48 -6.95 -11.80
C TRP A 228 15.97 -7.59 -10.49
N PRO A 229 16.41 -8.85 -10.50
CA PRO A 229 16.90 -9.52 -9.31
C PRO A 229 18.21 -8.92 -8.81
N SER A 230 18.53 -9.15 -7.53
CA SER A 230 19.83 -8.73 -6.96
C SER A 230 21.03 -9.34 -7.69
N ALA A 231 20.88 -10.51 -8.31
CA ALA A 231 21.90 -11.08 -9.20
C ALA A 231 22.19 -10.20 -10.43
N VAL A 232 21.24 -9.36 -10.85
CA VAL A 232 21.38 -8.40 -11.96
C VAL A 232 21.68 -6.99 -11.44
N ARG A 233 21.14 -6.61 -10.27
CA ARG A 233 21.38 -5.32 -9.59
C ARG A 233 21.90 -5.50 -8.16
N PRO A 234 23.14 -5.98 -7.99
CA PRO A 234 23.67 -6.34 -6.67
C PRO A 234 24.02 -5.12 -5.80
N ASP A 235 24.24 -3.96 -6.41
CA ASP A 235 24.57 -2.72 -5.69
C ASP A 235 23.37 -2.15 -4.92
N LEU A 236 22.16 -2.35 -5.44
CA LEU A 236 20.90 -1.89 -4.83
C LEU A 236 20.06 -3.02 -4.22
N GLY A 237 20.48 -4.28 -4.39
CA GLY A 237 19.75 -5.46 -3.93
C GLY A 237 18.52 -5.79 -4.78
N GLY A 238 18.47 -5.26 -5.99
CA GLY A 238 17.38 -5.40 -6.95
C GLY A 238 16.94 -4.05 -7.51
N HIS A 239 15.98 -4.11 -8.43
CA HIS A 239 15.27 -2.95 -8.98
C HIS A 239 13.84 -3.37 -9.28
N ALA A 240 12.87 -2.54 -8.96
CA ALA A 240 11.46 -2.79 -9.23
C ALA A 240 10.78 -1.50 -9.63
N GLU A 241 9.91 -1.60 -10.62
CA GLU A 241 9.14 -0.49 -11.16
C GLU A 241 7.66 -0.75 -10.99
N TYR A 242 6.93 0.30 -10.61
CA TYR A 242 5.51 0.27 -10.33
C TYR A 242 4.83 1.28 -11.23
N MET A 243 4.06 0.79 -12.18
CA MET A 243 3.25 1.58 -13.08
C MET A 243 1.95 1.99 -12.39
N LEU A 244 1.74 3.29 -12.32
CA LEU A 244 0.59 3.94 -11.71
C LEU A 244 -0.26 4.56 -12.80
N ARG A 245 -1.57 4.32 -12.79
CA ARG A 245 -2.54 4.94 -13.72
C ARG A 245 -3.86 5.24 -13.04
N ALA A 246 -4.59 6.20 -13.56
CA ALA A 246 -5.94 6.57 -13.12
C ALA A 246 -6.91 6.58 -14.30
N PHE A 247 -8.15 6.25 -14.00
CA PHE A 247 -9.24 6.13 -14.96
C PHE A 247 -10.52 6.73 -14.39
N SER A 248 -11.30 7.36 -15.25
CA SER A 248 -12.61 7.92 -14.88
C SER A 248 -13.73 7.22 -15.60
N TRP A 249 -14.82 6.96 -14.89
CA TRP A 249 -16.03 6.39 -15.49
C TRP A 249 -16.70 7.41 -16.42
N ASN A 250 -16.97 7.00 -17.65
CA ASN A 250 -17.74 7.76 -18.62
C ASN A 250 -19.13 7.12 -18.76
N ALA A 251 -20.14 7.76 -18.19
CA ALA A 251 -21.51 7.25 -18.19
C ALA A 251 -22.13 7.22 -19.60
N GLY A 252 -21.71 8.11 -20.50
CA GLY A 252 -22.22 8.17 -21.87
C GLY A 252 -21.76 7.00 -22.72
N THR A 253 -20.49 6.59 -22.58
CA THR A 253 -19.92 5.45 -23.32
C THR A 253 -19.99 4.13 -22.55
N LYS A 254 -20.30 4.16 -21.25
CA LYS A 254 -20.20 3.04 -20.31
C LYS A 254 -18.81 2.39 -20.33
N ARG A 255 -17.77 3.23 -20.38
CA ARG A 255 -16.36 2.81 -20.39
C ARG A 255 -15.54 3.70 -19.49
N TYR A 256 -14.30 3.30 -19.26
CA TYR A 256 -13.32 4.10 -18.55
C TYR A 256 -12.46 4.90 -19.53
N ASP A 257 -12.25 6.18 -19.23
CA ASP A 257 -11.31 7.04 -19.93
C ASP A 257 -10.04 7.21 -19.07
N VAL A 258 -8.88 7.26 -19.73
CA VAL A 258 -7.61 7.57 -19.05
C VAL A 258 -7.68 8.99 -18.51
N ARG A 259 -7.31 9.18 -17.24
CA ARG A 259 -7.27 10.49 -16.57
C ARG A 259 -5.87 10.78 -16.03
N PRO A 260 -5.47 12.05 -15.89
CA PRO A 260 -4.24 12.40 -15.18
C PRO A 260 -4.24 11.91 -13.72
N LEU A 261 -3.05 11.58 -13.25
CA LEU A 261 -2.77 11.16 -11.88
C LEU A 261 -2.74 12.38 -10.97
N GLU A 262 -3.42 12.28 -9.82
CA GLU A 262 -3.49 13.36 -8.83
C GLU A 262 -2.09 13.89 -8.49
N ASN A 263 -1.93 15.22 -8.62
CA ASN A 263 -0.71 15.98 -8.27
C ASN A 263 0.60 15.39 -8.82
N THR A 264 0.55 14.61 -9.89
CA THR A 264 1.71 13.94 -10.47
C THR A 264 2.13 14.65 -11.76
N PRO A 265 3.21 15.44 -11.75
CA PRO A 265 3.54 16.29 -12.87
C PRO A 265 4.04 15.45 -14.06
N ASP A 266 3.66 15.85 -15.27
CA ASP A 266 4.24 15.31 -16.49
C ASP A 266 5.63 15.92 -16.70
N VAL A 267 6.64 15.26 -16.13
CA VAL A 267 8.03 15.71 -16.15
C VAL A 267 8.53 15.92 -17.58
N ALA A 268 8.19 15.03 -18.51
CA ALA A 268 8.65 15.13 -19.90
C ALA A 268 8.01 16.34 -20.59
N LYS A 269 6.68 16.50 -20.47
CA LYS A 269 5.94 17.62 -21.05
C LYS A 269 6.40 18.97 -20.48
N LEU A 270 6.62 19.05 -19.16
CA LEU A 270 7.05 20.27 -18.50
C LEU A 270 8.51 20.64 -18.84
N LYS A 271 9.40 19.65 -19.01
CA LYS A 271 10.76 19.90 -19.50
C LYS A 271 10.79 20.37 -20.95
N ALA A 272 9.87 19.86 -21.79
CA ALA A 272 9.79 20.23 -23.20
C ALA A 272 9.15 21.61 -23.44
N SER A 273 8.41 22.17 -22.48
CA SER A 273 7.68 23.44 -22.65
C SER A 273 7.99 24.42 -21.52
N ALA A 274 8.93 25.34 -21.80
CA ALA A 274 9.28 26.42 -20.88
C ALA A 274 8.08 27.32 -20.49
N PRO A 275 7.15 27.67 -21.41
CA PRO A 275 5.94 28.41 -21.05
C PRO A 275 5.05 27.65 -20.06
N LEU A 276 4.80 26.36 -20.31
CA LEU A 276 3.94 25.54 -19.44
C LEU A 276 4.58 25.34 -18.05
N ARG A 277 5.89 25.09 -18.00
CA ARG A 277 6.65 25.03 -16.75
C ARG A 277 6.56 26.33 -15.95
N LYS A 278 6.74 27.47 -16.62
CA LYS A 278 6.63 28.80 -15.99
C LYS A 278 5.24 29.05 -15.44
N GLU A 279 4.21 28.66 -16.19
CA GLU A 279 2.82 28.76 -15.75
C GLU A 279 2.56 27.93 -14.48
N LEU A 280 3.02 26.67 -14.44
CA LEU A 280 2.92 25.83 -13.25
C LEU A 280 3.65 26.46 -12.05
N LEU A 281 4.88 26.95 -12.24
CA LEU A 281 5.67 27.60 -11.19
C LEU A 281 4.95 28.83 -10.62
N GLN A 282 4.40 29.68 -11.50
CA GLN A 282 3.65 30.87 -11.09
C GLN A 282 2.38 30.49 -10.33
N TRP A 283 1.66 29.47 -10.79
CA TRP A 283 0.48 28.96 -10.11
C TRP A 283 0.83 28.41 -8.72
N LEU A 284 1.84 27.54 -8.61
CA LEU A 284 2.28 26.95 -7.34
C LEU A 284 2.70 27.99 -6.29
N ARG A 285 3.26 29.12 -6.72
CA ARG A 285 3.70 30.21 -5.85
C ARG A 285 2.57 31.12 -5.35
N GLN A 286 1.33 30.94 -5.82
CA GLN A 286 0.20 31.71 -5.30
C GLN A 286 -0.01 31.40 -3.80
N PRO A 287 -0.34 32.40 -2.96
CA PRO A 287 -0.46 32.20 -1.51
C PRO A 287 -1.42 31.07 -1.10
N ASP A 288 -2.57 30.95 -1.77
CA ASP A 288 -3.55 29.91 -1.47
C ASP A 288 -3.04 28.51 -1.84
N ASN A 289 -2.26 28.39 -2.92
CA ASN A 289 -1.64 27.12 -3.32
C ASN A 289 -0.50 26.72 -2.39
N LEU A 290 0.29 27.68 -1.90
CA LEU A 290 1.30 27.41 -0.87
C LEU A 290 0.65 26.97 0.46
N ARG A 291 -0.48 27.57 0.84
CA ARG A 291 -1.25 27.12 2.01
C ARG A 291 -1.78 25.70 1.81
N ALA A 292 -2.41 25.42 0.67
CA ALA A 292 -2.92 24.08 0.36
C ALA A 292 -1.79 23.04 0.27
N LEU A 293 -0.61 23.43 -0.22
CA LEU A 293 0.58 22.58 -0.23
C LEU A 293 1.04 22.23 1.19
N ASP A 294 1.10 23.23 2.08
CA ASP A 294 1.47 23.03 3.48
C ASP A 294 0.48 22.09 4.19
N GLU A 295 -0.81 22.21 3.89
CA GLU A 295 -1.89 21.39 4.44
C GLU A 295 -1.99 19.96 3.85
N ALA A 296 -1.27 19.65 2.77
CA ALA A 296 -1.45 18.44 1.94
C ALA A 296 -2.77 18.37 1.15
N THR A 297 -3.38 19.50 0.86
CA THR A 297 -4.70 19.60 0.21
C THR A 297 -4.64 20.21 -1.20
N LEU A 298 -3.43 20.51 -1.70
CA LEU A 298 -3.20 21.06 -3.03
C LEU A 298 -3.85 20.20 -4.14
N ARG A 299 -4.41 20.84 -5.15
CA ARG A 299 -4.98 20.19 -6.35
C ARG A 299 -4.44 20.88 -7.61
N ILE A 300 -3.42 20.28 -8.22
CA ILE A 300 -2.77 20.83 -9.41
C ILE A 300 -3.69 20.65 -10.64
N PRO A 301 -3.80 21.65 -11.54
CA PRO A 301 -4.61 21.52 -12.75
C PRO A 301 -4.13 20.40 -13.68
N ASP A 302 -5.08 19.60 -14.18
CA ASP A 302 -4.88 18.42 -15.04
C ASP A 302 -3.93 18.61 -16.22
N ARG A 303 -3.91 19.80 -16.83
CA ARG A 303 -3.03 20.10 -17.98
C ARG A 303 -1.54 19.95 -17.69
N PHE A 304 -1.13 19.96 -16.42
CA PHE A 304 0.26 19.78 -15.99
C PHE A 304 0.60 18.33 -15.63
N LEU A 305 -0.40 17.46 -15.57
CA LEU A 305 -0.31 16.16 -14.91
C LEU A 305 -0.13 15.03 -15.92
N ALA A 306 0.59 13.98 -15.50
CA ALA A 306 0.82 12.78 -16.29
C ALA A 306 -0.35 11.81 -16.16
N THR A 307 -0.65 11.06 -17.22
CA THR A 307 -1.65 9.97 -17.20
C THR A 307 -1.08 8.60 -16.80
N GLU A 308 0.25 8.51 -16.75
CA GLU A 308 1.00 7.34 -16.33
C GLU A 308 2.25 7.82 -15.59
N ALA A 309 2.59 7.13 -14.50
CA ALA A 309 3.82 7.38 -13.78
C ALA A 309 4.48 6.06 -13.37
N VAL A 310 5.80 6.07 -13.24
CA VAL A 310 6.58 4.92 -12.79
C VAL A 310 7.28 5.27 -11.49
N SER A 311 6.97 4.53 -10.45
CA SER A 311 7.66 4.61 -9.17
C SER A 311 8.71 3.48 -9.06
N VAL A 312 9.85 3.76 -8.41
CA VAL A 312 11.00 2.85 -8.37
C VAL A 312 11.39 2.46 -6.94
N ALA A 313 11.71 1.18 -6.73
CA ALA A 313 12.21 0.61 -5.47
C ALA A 313 13.35 -0.39 -5.74
N PRO A 314 14.13 -0.84 -4.72
CA PRO A 314 14.13 -0.41 -3.32
C PRO A 314 14.72 1.00 -3.14
N ARG A 315 14.76 1.47 -1.88
CA ARG A 315 15.32 2.79 -1.51
C ARG A 315 14.61 3.97 -2.17
N GLY A 316 13.29 3.87 -2.34
CA GLY A 316 12.51 4.74 -3.21
C GLY A 316 12.69 6.25 -2.93
N LEU A 317 12.83 6.64 -1.67
CA LEU A 317 12.98 8.03 -1.23
C LEU A 317 14.28 8.70 -1.73
N GLU A 318 15.31 7.89 -1.99
CA GLU A 318 16.60 8.38 -2.50
C GLU A 318 16.67 8.36 -4.03
N ARG A 319 15.68 7.75 -4.70
CA ARG A 319 15.61 7.68 -6.17
C ARG A 319 15.00 8.96 -6.72
N LEU A 320 15.70 9.62 -7.64
CA LEU A 320 15.19 10.83 -8.31
C LEU A 320 13.90 10.57 -9.10
N ALA A 321 13.71 9.35 -9.62
CA ALA A 321 12.49 8.95 -10.29
C ALA A 321 11.22 9.12 -9.43
N ASN A 322 11.34 9.06 -8.09
CA ASN A 322 10.22 9.27 -7.18
C ASN A 322 10.07 10.72 -6.68
N ARG A 323 10.89 11.63 -7.20
CA ARG A 323 10.93 13.07 -6.86
C ARG A 323 10.67 13.91 -8.11
N PRO A 324 9.48 13.81 -8.70
CA PRO A 324 9.21 14.35 -10.03
C PRO A 324 9.23 15.89 -10.09
N PHE A 325 8.91 16.60 -9.01
CA PHE A 325 9.03 18.06 -8.96
C PHE A 325 10.48 18.53 -8.83
N GLU A 326 11.34 17.83 -8.08
CA GLU A 326 12.78 18.07 -8.09
C GLU A 326 13.40 17.89 -9.49
N GLN A 327 12.79 17.07 -10.35
CA GLN A 327 13.23 16.94 -11.74
C GLN A 327 12.80 18.13 -12.62
N VAL A 328 11.76 18.86 -12.25
CA VAL A 328 11.19 19.97 -13.04
C VAL A 328 11.69 21.33 -12.54
N PHE A 329 11.87 21.48 -11.23
CA PHE A 329 12.20 22.74 -10.56
C PHE A 329 13.47 22.61 -9.73
N GLN A 330 14.20 23.71 -9.63
CA GLN A 330 15.41 23.83 -8.83
C GLN A 330 15.10 24.47 -7.47
N PRO A 331 15.84 24.12 -6.39
CA PRO A 331 15.65 24.75 -5.08
C PRO A 331 15.72 26.28 -5.12
N GLY A 332 16.60 26.87 -5.94
CA GLY A 332 16.73 28.34 -6.06
C GLY A 332 15.48 29.04 -6.60
N GLU A 333 14.49 28.30 -7.10
CA GLU A 333 13.19 28.83 -7.52
C GLU A 333 12.17 28.89 -6.38
N TRP A 334 12.57 28.63 -5.14
CA TRP A 334 11.66 28.64 -4.00
C TRP A 334 12.21 29.46 -2.85
N GLN A 335 11.30 29.88 -1.98
CA GLN A 335 11.62 30.55 -0.72
C GLN A 335 10.90 29.80 0.40
N ALA A 336 11.46 29.87 1.60
CA ALA A 336 10.74 29.41 2.78
C ALA A 336 9.44 30.21 2.94
N VAL A 337 8.39 29.55 3.42
CA VAL A 337 7.10 30.19 3.71
C VAL A 337 7.01 30.40 5.22
N PRO A 338 7.15 31.64 5.73
CA PRO A 338 7.06 31.90 7.17
C PRO A 338 5.72 31.45 7.76
N GLY A 339 5.75 30.81 8.93
CA GLY A 339 4.56 30.30 9.62
C GLY A 339 3.99 28.99 9.05
N SER A 340 4.56 28.45 7.97
CA SER A 340 4.17 27.12 7.46
C SER A 340 4.62 25.99 8.40
N ARG A 341 3.84 24.91 8.42
CA ARG A 341 4.13 23.70 9.21
C ARG A 341 5.25 22.87 8.58
N THR A 342 5.35 22.86 7.25
CA THR A 342 6.23 21.99 6.47
C THR A 342 7.13 22.74 5.47
N LEU A 343 6.75 23.93 4.99
CA LEU A 343 7.46 24.66 3.91
C LEU A 343 8.57 25.59 4.42
N ARG A 344 9.39 25.10 5.35
CA ARG A 344 10.38 25.90 6.10
C ARG A 344 11.68 26.19 5.32
N SER A 345 11.86 25.60 4.15
CA SER A 345 12.99 25.85 3.24
C SER A 345 12.61 25.53 1.79
N PRO A 346 13.39 26.00 0.80
CA PRO A 346 13.19 25.62 -0.60
C PRO A 346 13.15 24.10 -0.84
N GLN A 347 14.01 23.35 -0.15
CA GLN A 347 14.07 21.89 -0.24
C GLN A 347 12.85 21.25 0.42
N ALA A 348 12.39 21.77 1.56
CA ALA A 348 11.20 21.26 2.23
C ALA A 348 9.93 21.46 1.37
N LEU A 349 9.86 22.55 0.61
CA LEU A 349 8.78 22.80 -0.34
C LEU A 349 8.79 21.78 -1.48
N LEU A 350 9.94 21.57 -2.14
CA LEU A 350 10.07 20.54 -3.19
C LEU A 350 9.74 19.14 -2.67
N ARG A 351 10.26 18.77 -1.50
CA ARG A 351 9.95 17.51 -0.84
C ARG A 351 8.45 17.34 -0.59
N ARG A 352 7.76 18.41 -0.19
CA ARG A 352 6.31 18.38 0.02
C ARG A 352 5.53 18.23 -1.29
N LEU A 353 5.96 18.88 -2.37
CA LEU A 353 5.38 18.66 -3.69
C LEU A 353 5.57 17.20 -4.14
N ASP A 354 6.77 16.65 -3.97
CA ASP A 354 7.06 15.27 -4.31
C ASP A 354 6.23 14.28 -3.48
N ASP A 355 6.09 14.50 -2.17
CA ASP A 355 5.23 13.69 -1.28
C ASP A 355 3.74 13.68 -1.70
N LEU A 356 3.26 14.73 -2.38
CA LEU A 356 1.91 14.79 -2.93
C LEU A 356 1.75 14.12 -4.29
N SER A 357 2.85 13.85 -5.02
CA SER A 357 2.79 13.11 -6.27
C SER A 357 2.52 11.62 -6.00
N CYS A 358 1.91 10.93 -6.99
CA CYS A 358 1.71 9.48 -6.90
C CYS A 358 3.03 8.74 -6.70
N MET A 359 4.11 9.14 -7.38
CA MET A 359 5.42 8.48 -7.26
C MET A 359 6.05 8.66 -5.88
N GLY A 360 6.03 9.88 -5.34
CA GLY A 360 6.61 10.18 -4.03
C GLY A 360 5.81 9.53 -2.90
N CYS A 361 4.49 9.73 -2.86
CA CYS A 361 3.61 9.08 -1.88
C CYS A 361 3.74 7.55 -1.90
N HIS A 362 3.81 6.96 -3.09
CA HIS A 362 3.95 5.51 -3.27
C HIS A 362 5.26 4.94 -2.73
N GLN A 363 6.32 5.72 -2.54
CA GLN A 363 7.57 5.23 -1.93
C GLN A 363 7.80 5.74 -0.52
N SER A 364 7.28 6.91 -0.19
CA SER A 364 7.42 7.48 1.14
C SER A 364 6.47 6.83 2.14
N ARG A 365 5.38 6.18 1.67
CA ARG A 365 4.31 5.67 2.53
C ARG A 365 3.92 4.22 2.26
N ALA A 366 4.70 3.49 1.49
CA ALA A 366 4.41 2.11 1.12
C ALA A 366 5.55 1.16 1.44
N VAL A 367 5.23 -0.13 1.52
CA VAL A 367 6.23 -1.20 1.51
C VAL A 367 6.18 -1.86 0.13
N ALA A 368 7.30 -1.83 -0.59
CA ALA A 368 7.37 -2.30 -1.99
C ALA A 368 6.22 -1.76 -2.86
N GLY A 369 5.94 -0.47 -2.72
CA GLY A 369 4.90 0.20 -3.49
C GLY A 369 3.46 -0.07 -3.07
N PHE A 370 3.20 -0.92 -2.07
CA PHE A 370 1.84 -1.17 -1.61
C PHE A 370 1.60 -0.60 -0.20
N HIS A 371 0.55 0.22 -0.06
CA HIS A 371 0.03 0.60 1.27
C HIS A 371 -0.70 -0.59 1.91
N LEU A 372 -1.52 -1.28 1.12
CA LEU A 372 -2.29 -2.43 1.56
C LEU A 372 -2.04 -3.62 0.63
N LEU A 373 -1.66 -4.74 1.23
CA LEU A 373 -1.37 -5.99 0.55
C LEU A 373 -2.48 -7.02 0.72
N GLY A 374 -3.21 -6.91 1.84
CA GLY A 374 -4.31 -7.80 2.20
C GLY A 374 -3.88 -8.94 3.10
N VAL A 375 -4.78 -9.37 3.98
CA VAL A 375 -4.58 -10.57 4.82
C VAL A 375 -4.76 -11.80 3.94
N ASP A 376 -3.78 -12.72 3.94
CA ASP A 376 -3.90 -13.97 3.18
C ASP A 376 -5.03 -14.84 3.75
N ARG A 377 -5.88 -15.40 2.88
CA ARG A 377 -7.09 -16.14 3.26
C ARG A 377 -6.73 -17.57 3.72
N ARG A 378 -6.37 -17.72 4.99
CA ARG A 378 -6.02 -19.03 5.60
C ARG A 378 -7.19 -20.02 5.52
N GLY A 379 -6.91 -21.28 5.22
CA GLY A 379 -7.92 -22.37 5.19
C GLY A 379 -8.77 -22.50 3.92
N ALA A 380 -8.75 -21.51 3.00
CA ALA A 380 -9.46 -21.57 1.72
C ALA A 380 -8.62 -22.12 0.54
N SER A 381 -7.33 -22.41 0.77
CA SER A 381 -6.40 -22.89 -0.26
C SER A 381 -5.69 -24.17 0.19
N ARG A 382 -5.52 -25.11 -0.74
CA ARG A 382 -4.89 -26.41 -0.50
C ARG A 382 -3.36 -26.35 -0.31
N THR A 383 -2.71 -25.21 -0.56
CA THR A 383 -1.25 -25.06 -0.47
C THR A 383 -0.82 -23.59 -0.24
N PHE A 384 -1.07 -23.03 0.95
CA PHE A 384 -0.28 -21.87 1.41
C PHE A 384 0.97 -22.39 2.12
N THR A 385 2.15 -22.08 1.59
CA THR A 385 3.42 -22.34 2.30
C THR A 385 3.72 -21.15 3.21
N ASN A 386 3.99 -21.39 4.50
CA ASN A 386 4.21 -20.34 5.52
C ASN A 386 5.18 -19.25 5.07
N GLY A 387 6.24 -19.60 4.32
CA GLY A 387 7.23 -18.64 3.80
C GLY A 387 6.73 -17.67 2.71
N ASN A 388 5.50 -17.81 2.20
CA ASN A 388 4.88 -16.89 1.24
C ASN A 388 3.61 -16.21 1.80
N ALA A 389 3.37 -16.29 3.10
CA ALA A 389 2.26 -15.63 3.77
C ALA A 389 2.72 -14.33 4.45
N LEU A 390 1.84 -13.34 4.50
CA LEU A 390 2.03 -12.12 5.27
C LEU A 390 1.62 -12.33 6.73
N ALA A 391 2.42 -11.81 7.65
CA ALA A 391 2.01 -11.63 9.05
C ALA A 391 1.28 -10.29 9.22
N VAL A 392 1.77 -9.23 8.56
CA VAL A 392 1.13 -7.91 8.56
C VAL A 392 0.71 -7.53 7.14
N PRO A 393 -0.58 -7.19 6.90
CA PRO A 393 -1.13 -7.04 5.56
C PRO A 393 -0.97 -5.63 4.97
N HIS A 394 -0.24 -4.72 5.62
CA HIS A 394 -0.11 -3.31 5.22
C HIS A 394 1.30 -2.78 5.53
N SER A 395 1.66 -1.63 4.97
CA SER A 395 2.92 -0.94 5.28
C SER A 395 2.91 -0.39 6.72
N PRO A 396 4.08 -0.15 7.34
CA PRO A 396 4.18 0.60 8.61
C PRO A 396 3.42 1.92 8.56
N HIS A 397 3.58 2.66 7.46
CA HIS A 397 2.95 3.97 7.30
C HIS A 397 1.42 3.93 7.30
N VAL A 398 0.78 2.79 6.96
CA VAL A 398 -0.67 2.68 7.12
C VAL A 398 -1.07 2.84 8.59
N GLN A 399 -0.28 2.36 9.55
CA GLN A 399 -0.60 2.51 10.96
C GLN A 399 -0.55 3.97 11.41
N ASP A 400 0.51 4.70 11.05
CA ASP A 400 0.61 6.14 11.33
C ASP A 400 -0.54 6.91 10.68
N GLU A 401 -0.88 6.55 9.45
CA GLU A 401 -1.99 7.17 8.72
C GLU A 401 -3.35 6.86 9.34
N LEU A 402 -3.54 5.67 9.93
CA LEU A 402 -4.76 5.28 10.64
C LEU A 402 -4.94 6.10 11.92
N ALA A 403 -3.89 6.31 12.71
CA ALA A 403 -3.97 7.15 13.91
C ALA A 403 -4.46 8.57 13.58
N ARG A 404 -3.83 9.24 12.60
CA ARG A 404 -4.26 10.57 12.16
C ARG A 404 -5.66 10.56 11.53
N ARG A 405 -6.00 9.55 10.73
CA ARG A 405 -7.37 9.42 10.16
C ARG A 405 -8.43 9.23 11.24
N GLY A 406 -8.11 8.50 12.31
CA GLY A 406 -8.98 8.35 13.48
C GLY A 406 -9.31 9.69 14.11
N ALA A 407 -8.29 10.53 14.34
CA ALA A 407 -8.48 11.88 14.87
C ALA A 407 -9.39 12.73 13.94
N TYR A 408 -9.17 12.68 12.62
CA TYR A 408 -9.99 13.41 11.66
C TYR A 408 -11.46 12.94 11.66
N VAL A 409 -11.70 11.63 11.65
CA VAL A 409 -13.06 11.06 11.64
C VAL A 409 -13.78 11.33 12.96
N ALA A 410 -13.08 11.21 14.09
CA ALA A 410 -13.64 11.55 15.40
C ALA A 410 -14.02 13.04 15.48
N ALA A 411 -13.14 13.94 15.03
CA ALA A 411 -13.44 15.37 14.97
C ALA A 411 -14.60 15.69 14.03
N SER A 412 -14.80 14.91 12.96
CA SER A 412 -15.93 15.09 12.02
C SER A 412 -17.30 14.86 12.66
N LEU A 413 -17.37 14.24 13.86
CA LEU A 413 -18.62 14.04 14.59
C LEU A 413 -19.18 15.33 15.21
N SER A 414 -18.34 16.33 15.46
CA SER A 414 -18.69 17.56 16.16
C SER A 414 -18.20 18.84 15.47
N THR A 415 -17.22 18.74 14.58
CA THR A 415 -16.59 19.88 13.91
C THR A 415 -16.96 19.86 12.43
N ALA A 416 -17.59 20.93 11.94
CA ALA A 416 -18.07 21.00 10.57
C ALA A 416 -16.94 20.85 9.53
N ARG A 417 -15.74 21.36 9.80
CA ARG A 417 -14.52 21.15 8.99
C ARG A 417 -13.31 20.89 9.87
N PRO A 418 -12.97 19.63 10.15
CA PRO A 418 -11.75 19.29 10.88
C PRO A 418 -10.48 19.70 10.11
N ASP A 419 -9.37 19.92 10.83
CA ASP A 419 -8.08 20.22 10.22
C ASP A 419 -7.63 19.06 9.30
N PRO A 420 -7.48 19.28 7.98
CA PRO A 420 -7.09 18.24 7.04
C PRO A 420 -5.58 17.97 7.02
N PHE A 421 -4.80 18.67 7.85
CA PHE A 421 -3.35 18.59 7.81
C PHE A 421 -2.83 17.16 7.89
N ARG A 422 -2.00 16.82 6.91
CA ARG A 422 -1.26 15.57 6.85
C ARG A 422 0.23 15.86 6.93
N PRO A 423 0.97 15.32 7.91
CA PRO A 423 2.42 15.54 8.01
C PRO A 423 3.15 14.99 6.78
N LEU A 424 4.44 15.31 6.61
CA LEU A 424 5.28 14.59 5.66
C LEU A 424 5.37 13.12 6.05
N ALA A 425 5.56 12.24 5.06
CA ALA A 425 5.73 10.81 5.30
C ALA A 425 6.97 10.48 6.14
N GLU A 426 8.04 11.20 5.86
CA GLU A 426 9.29 11.11 6.59
C GLU A 426 9.43 12.32 7.52
N PRO A 427 10.01 12.14 8.72
CA PRO A 427 10.33 13.26 9.60
C PRO A 427 11.23 14.31 8.94
N LEU A 428 11.12 15.56 9.40
CA LEU A 428 11.97 16.66 8.95
C LEU A 428 13.40 16.58 9.52
N GLU A 429 13.62 15.80 10.57
CA GLU A 429 14.94 15.62 11.21
C GLU A 429 15.35 14.15 11.23
N ALA A 430 16.53 13.86 10.69
CA ALA A 430 17.23 12.58 10.85
C ALA A 430 18.02 12.60 12.16
N SER A 431 17.34 12.79 13.29
CA SER A 431 17.94 12.66 14.62
C SER A 431 17.56 11.31 15.24
N ALA A 432 17.89 10.23 14.54
CA ALA A 432 17.94 8.93 15.21
C ALA A 432 19.34 8.80 15.81
N ALA A 433 19.43 8.61 17.13
CA ALA A 433 20.66 8.12 17.74
C ALA A 433 21.10 6.85 17.00
N ALA A 434 22.42 6.61 16.90
CA ALA A 434 22.92 5.40 16.27
C ALA A 434 22.36 4.18 17.03
N GLU A 435 21.37 3.50 16.45
CA GLU A 435 20.83 2.28 17.05
C GLU A 435 21.91 1.19 17.04
N PRO A 436 22.01 0.38 18.11
CA PRO A 436 22.87 -0.80 18.11
C PRO A 436 22.61 -1.66 16.86
N ALA A 437 23.68 -2.24 16.30
CA ALA A 437 23.61 -3.10 15.13
C ALA A 437 23.13 -4.52 15.48
N THR A 438 21.98 -4.59 16.16
CA THR A 438 21.28 -5.81 16.56
C THR A 438 20.55 -6.45 15.36
N VAL A 439 19.93 -7.61 15.58
CA VAL A 439 19.19 -8.34 14.54
C VAL A 439 18.16 -7.45 13.83
N GLY A 440 18.24 -7.40 12.51
CA GLY A 440 17.42 -6.55 11.64
C GLY A 440 18.02 -5.18 11.27
N SER A 441 18.99 -4.69 12.06
CA SER A 441 19.63 -3.38 11.83
C SER A 441 20.39 -3.35 10.51
N ARG A 442 20.55 -2.14 9.95
CA ARG A 442 21.36 -1.92 8.74
C ARG A 442 22.83 -2.19 9.05
N CYS A 443 23.51 -2.89 8.16
CA CYS A 443 24.94 -3.22 8.29
C CYS A 443 25.76 -2.92 7.03
N GLU A 444 25.10 -2.59 5.91
CA GLU A 444 25.73 -2.09 4.69
C GLU A 444 25.14 -0.72 4.33
N PRO A 445 25.52 0.34 5.04
CA PRO A 445 25.15 1.69 4.63
C PRO A 445 25.67 1.97 3.21
N THR A 446 24.86 2.64 2.41
CA THR A 446 25.22 3.00 1.04
C THR A 446 24.70 4.40 0.71
N ARG A 447 25.46 5.13 -0.09
CA ARG A 447 25.03 6.42 -0.66
C ARG A 447 24.53 6.18 -2.08
N ILE A 448 23.28 6.53 -2.37
CA ILE A 448 22.77 6.48 -3.75
C ILE A 448 23.18 7.74 -4.49
N THR A 449 23.76 7.56 -5.67
CA THR A 449 23.87 8.60 -6.69
C THR A 449 22.73 8.39 -7.69
N PRO A 450 21.69 9.23 -7.64
CA PRO A 450 20.56 9.10 -8.54
C PRO A 450 20.87 9.68 -9.93
N SER A 451 20.13 9.19 -10.92
CA SER A 451 20.16 9.57 -12.32
C SER A 451 18.74 9.88 -12.80
N THR A 452 18.62 10.64 -13.89
CA THR A 452 17.34 10.86 -14.57
C THR A 452 16.80 9.58 -15.20
N ASN A 453 17.68 8.63 -15.56
CA ASN A 453 17.30 7.27 -15.88
C ASN A 453 17.56 6.39 -14.65
N PRO A 454 16.52 5.90 -13.95
CA PRO A 454 16.69 5.15 -12.71
C PRO A 454 17.43 3.81 -12.90
N TRP A 455 17.56 3.33 -14.14
CA TRP A 455 18.36 2.14 -14.46
C TRP A 455 19.84 2.36 -14.23
N LEU A 456 20.29 3.61 -14.29
CA LEU A 456 21.67 4.03 -14.13
C LEU A 456 22.00 4.51 -12.71
N ASP A 457 21.04 4.45 -11.79
CA ASP A 457 21.30 4.77 -10.38
C ASP A 457 22.40 3.85 -9.82
N ARG A 458 23.28 4.41 -9.00
CA ARG A 458 24.43 3.70 -8.42
C ARG A 458 24.39 3.81 -6.90
N ALA A 459 24.77 2.74 -6.22
CA ALA A 459 24.99 2.77 -4.78
C ALA A 459 26.48 2.60 -4.46
N GLU A 460 27.07 3.63 -3.85
CA GLU A 460 28.41 3.56 -3.27
C GLU A 460 28.33 2.90 -1.89
N LYS A 461 29.15 1.86 -1.66
CA LYS A 461 29.23 1.18 -0.38
C LYS A 461 30.03 2.02 0.60
N LEU A 462 29.45 2.27 1.77
CA LEU A 462 30.14 2.88 2.90
C LEU A 462 30.71 1.78 3.82
N PRO A 463 31.60 2.11 4.77
CA PRO A 463 32.14 1.14 5.72
C PRO A 463 31.01 0.36 6.41
N ARG A 464 31.16 -0.97 6.45
CA ARG A 464 30.18 -1.84 7.09
C ARG A 464 30.15 -1.62 8.59
N ILE A 465 28.95 -1.79 9.14
CA ILE A 465 28.74 -1.80 10.59
C ILE A 465 28.84 -3.25 11.06
N SER A 466 29.64 -3.51 12.10
CA SER A 466 29.73 -4.83 12.71
C SER A 466 28.43 -5.15 13.45
N CYS A 467 27.83 -6.29 13.14
CA CYS A 467 26.64 -6.75 13.86
C CYS A 467 26.99 -7.24 15.26
N GLU A 468 26.07 -7.03 16.20
CA GLU A 468 26.24 -7.47 17.59
C GLU A 468 26.13 -8.99 17.70
N GLY A 469 27.05 -9.62 18.44
CA GLY A 469 27.10 -11.07 18.66
C GLY A 469 28.20 -11.77 17.85
N ALA A 470 28.91 -12.70 18.48
CA ALA A 470 30.09 -13.36 17.90
C ALA A 470 29.79 -14.20 16.64
N ALA A 471 28.57 -14.74 16.53
CA ALA A 471 28.11 -15.52 15.38
C ALA A 471 27.27 -14.70 14.39
N SER A 472 27.10 -13.40 14.63
CA SER A 472 26.26 -12.55 13.80
C SER A 472 26.94 -12.19 12.49
N VAL A 473 26.14 -12.13 11.43
CA VAL A 473 26.57 -11.84 10.07
C VAL A 473 25.76 -10.69 9.49
N CYS A 474 26.37 -9.97 8.55
CA CYS A 474 25.66 -9.00 7.74
C CYS A 474 25.14 -9.67 6.46
N GLU A 475 23.83 -9.88 6.37
CA GLU A 475 23.17 -10.26 5.13
C GLU A 475 23.28 -9.09 4.15
N LYS A 476 23.90 -9.32 2.98
CA LYS A 476 24.38 -8.24 2.11
C LYS A 476 23.31 -7.78 1.11
N THR A 477 23.46 -6.54 0.66
CA THR A 477 22.71 -5.95 -0.44
C THR A 477 22.81 -6.80 -1.70
N SER A 478 23.99 -7.33 -2.02
CA SER A 478 24.21 -8.18 -3.20
C SER A 478 23.44 -9.50 -3.17
N VAL A 479 22.97 -9.94 -1.99
CA VAL A 479 22.14 -11.15 -1.84
C VAL A 479 20.69 -10.81 -1.54
N GLY A 480 20.24 -9.59 -1.88
CA GLY A 480 18.83 -9.19 -1.85
C GLY A 480 18.36 -8.58 -0.54
N PHE A 481 19.27 -8.12 0.34
CA PHE A 481 18.96 -7.38 1.57
C PHE A 481 19.35 -5.91 1.44
N PRO A 482 18.47 -5.02 0.96
CA PRO A 482 18.84 -3.62 0.72
C PRO A 482 19.34 -2.95 2.03
N GLY A 483 20.45 -2.21 1.94
CA GLY A 483 21.13 -1.60 3.10
C GLY A 483 21.79 -2.59 4.06
N GLY A 484 21.82 -3.87 3.69
CA GLY A 484 22.20 -4.99 4.53
C GLY A 484 21.24 -5.22 5.71
N MET A 485 21.37 -6.36 6.36
CA MET A 485 20.65 -6.69 7.58
C MET A 485 21.50 -7.54 8.51
N CYS A 486 21.66 -7.12 9.75
CA CYS A 486 22.26 -7.95 10.79
C CYS A 486 21.38 -9.17 11.06
N SER A 487 22.00 -10.34 11.02
CA SER A 487 21.38 -11.65 11.24
C SER A 487 22.39 -12.57 11.94
N GLY A 488 22.01 -13.82 12.18
CA GLY A 488 22.85 -14.82 12.81
C GLY A 488 22.20 -16.20 12.76
N PRO A 489 22.76 -17.19 13.47
CA PRO A 489 22.13 -18.48 13.67
C PRO A 489 20.72 -18.29 14.24
N CYS A 490 19.74 -19.04 13.72
CA CYS A 490 18.36 -18.99 14.19
C CYS A 490 18.31 -19.20 15.71
N ASP A 491 17.72 -18.22 16.41
CA ASP A 491 17.49 -18.27 17.84
C ASP A 491 16.02 -17.91 18.12
N PRO A 492 15.17 -18.89 18.47
CA PRO A 492 13.77 -18.62 18.78
C PRO A 492 13.58 -17.87 20.12
N LYS A 493 14.64 -17.70 20.91
CA LYS A 493 14.63 -17.01 22.20
C LYS A 493 15.16 -15.57 22.12
N ASP A 494 15.63 -15.11 20.97
CA ASP A 494 16.05 -13.73 20.79
C ASP A 494 14.87 -12.78 21.05
N ALA A 495 15.05 -11.80 21.94
CA ALA A 495 14.02 -10.85 22.30
C ALA A 495 13.59 -9.94 21.13
N ASN A 496 14.51 -9.66 20.20
CA ASN A 496 14.31 -8.81 19.03
C ASN A 496 14.23 -9.63 17.73
N GLY A 497 14.56 -10.92 17.80
CA GLY A 497 14.66 -11.83 16.67
C GLY A 497 13.58 -12.90 16.65
N THR A 498 13.53 -13.64 15.54
CA THR A 498 12.78 -14.89 15.39
C THR A 498 13.39 -15.68 14.24
N CYS A 499 13.24 -17.00 14.27
CA CYS A 499 13.71 -17.84 13.19
C CYS A 499 12.85 -17.63 11.93
N GLY A 500 13.50 -17.36 10.80
CA GLY A 500 12.85 -17.33 9.50
C GLY A 500 13.72 -17.93 8.39
N GLY A 501 13.08 -18.21 7.26
CA GLY A 501 13.75 -18.77 6.10
C GLY A 501 14.35 -17.68 5.20
N ILE A 502 15.65 -17.74 4.97
CA ILE A 502 16.36 -16.89 4.01
C ILE A 502 16.61 -17.72 2.74
N ALA A 503 16.07 -17.27 1.60
CA ALA A 503 16.24 -17.97 0.34
C ALA A 503 17.69 -17.86 -0.17
N ILE A 504 18.26 -19.00 -0.56
CA ILE A 504 19.55 -19.12 -1.25
C ILE A 504 19.28 -18.79 -2.72
N LEU A 505 19.40 -17.50 -3.06
CA LEU A 505 18.87 -16.93 -4.30
C LEU A 505 19.25 -17.68 -5.58
N SER A 506 20.51 -18.07 -5.75
CA SER A 506 20.97 -18.74 -6.97
C SER A 506 20.28 -20.08 -7.17
N ASP A 507 20.29 -20.93 -6.16
CA ASP A 507 19.73 -22.29 -6.22
C ASP A 507 18.21 -22.23 -6.28
N PHE A 508 17.60 -21.32 -5.50
CA PHE A 508 16.17 -21.08 -5.55
C PHE A 508 15.72 -20.62 -6.95
N ASN A 509 16.41 -19.66 -7.56
CA ASN A 509 16.11 -19.21 -8.92
C ASN A 509 16.28 -20.35 -9.95
N SER A 510 17.33 -21.14 -9.81
CA SER A 510 17.61 -22.27 -10.72
C SER A 510 16.54 -23.35 -10.61
N CYS A 511 16.08 -23.65 -9.39
CA CYS A 511 14.98 -24.57 -9.14
C CYS A 511 13.67 -24.10 -9.81
N LEU A 512 13.33 -22.81 -9.68
CA LEU A 512 12.18 -22.22 -10.34
C LEU A 512 12.33 -22.19 -11.87
N ALA A 513 13.52 -21.89 -12.38
CA ALA A 513 13.82 -21.93 -13.82
C ALA A 513 13.69 -23.34 -14.40
N ALA A 514 13.94 -24.37 -13.59
CA ALA A 514 13.71 -25.78 -13.92
C ALA A 514 12.24 -26.22 -13.77
N LYS A 515 11.31 -25.28 -13.53
CA LYS A 515 9.86 -25.51 -13.36
C LYS A 515 9.53 -26.54 -12.26
N LYS A 516 10.35 -26.59 -11.21
CA LYS A 516 10.04 -27.42 -10.04
C LYS A 516 8.91 -26.76 -9.22
N PRO A 517 8.10 -27.55 -8.49
CA PRO A 517 7.07 -27.01 -7.62
C PRO A 517 7.65 -25.96 -6.66
N PHE A 518 7.00 -24.82 -6.59
CA PHE A 518 7.46 -23.70 -5.78
C PHE A 518 7.73 -24.07 -4.31
N GLY A 519 6.83 -24.85 -3.69
CA GLY A 519 6.99 -25.32 -2.31
C GLY A 519 8.24 -26.19 -2.12
N GLU A 520 8.60 -26.99 -3.13
CA GLU A 520 9.85 -27.77 -3.14
C GLU A 520 11.07 -26.85 -3.21
N CYS A 521 11.06 -25.86 -4.11
CA CYS A 521 12.16 -24.91 -4.22
C CYS A 521 12.35 -24.12 -2.93
N LEU A 522 11.26 -23.68 -2.30
CA LEU A 522 11.32 -22.93 -1.05
C LEU A 522 11.86 -23.82 0.08
N ALA A 523 11.36 -25.04 0.24
CA ALA A 523 11.80 -25.95 1.29
C ALA A 523 13.28 -26.35 1.17
N ARG A 524 13.77 -26.59 -0.06
CA ARG A 524 15.14 -27.06 -0.31
C ARG A 524 16.19 -25.96 -0.37
N HIS A 525 15.79 -24.75 -0.78
CA HIS A 525 16.73 -23.66 -1.04
C HIS A 525 16.48 -22.46 -0.13
N THR A 526 16.07 -22.71 1.10
CA THR A 526 16.11 -21.74 2.20
C THR A 526 16.99 -22.25 3.33
N ARG A 527 17.71 -21.34 3.99
CA ARG A 527 18.39 -21.62 5.25
C ARG A 527 17.71 -20.88 6.40
N PRO A 528 17.68 -21.45 7.61
CA PRO A 528 17.23 -20.72 8.78
C PRO A 528 18.20 -19.58 9.10
N GLY A 529 17.66 -18.45 9.52
CA GLY A 529 18.42 -17.32 10.04
C GLY A 529 17.62 -16.61 11.13
N ASN A 530 18.32 -15.93 12.03
CA ASN A 530 17.69 -15.05 13.00
C ASN A 530 17.35 -13.72 12.33
N LEU A 531 16.06 -13.45 12.22
CA LEU A 531 15.50 -12.29 11.54
C LEU A 531 14.76 -11.42 12.55
N ARG A 532 14.69 -10.11 12.31
CA ARG A 532 13.96 -9.21 13.22
C ARG A 532 12.50 -9.62 13.31
N SER A 533 12.03 -9.82 14.53
CA SER A 533 10.62 -10.03 14.83
C SER A 533 9.81 -8.81 14.40
N CYS A 534 8.59 -9.06 13.92
CA CYS A 534 7.69 -7.97 13.52
C CYS A 534 6.23 -8.25 13.85
N SER A 535 5.48 -7.17 13.97
CA SER A 535 4.02 -7.13 14.13
C SER A 535 3.48 -5.79 13.64
N ALA A 536 2.17 -5.58 13.75
CA ALA A 536 1.56 -4.28 13.46
C ALA A 536 2.11 -3.16 14.38
N GLN A 537 2.50 -3.48 15.61
CA GLN A 537 3.04 -2.54 16.60
C GLN A 537 4.58 -2.48 16.59
N GLN A 538 5.24 -3.48 15.99
CA GLN A 538 6.68 -3.55 15.83
C GLN A 538 6.98 -3.71 14.34
N PRO A 539 6.87 -2.63 13.54
CA PRO A 539 7.02 -2.73 12.11
C PRO A 539 8.46 -3.05 11.70
N CYS A 540 8.57 -3.63 10.52
CA CYS A 540 9.84 -3.69 9.80
C CYS A 540 10.25 -2.29 9.32
N ARG A 541 11.53 -2.14 8.96
CA ARG A 541 12.00 -0.94 8.28
C ARG A 541 11.36 -0.82 6.88
N ASP A 542 11.30 0.39 6.31
CA ASP A 542 10.53 0.72 5.09
C ASP A 542 10.81 -0.16 3.85
N ASP A 543 12.02 -0.69 3.69
CA ASP A 543 12.41 -1.61 2.60
C ASP A 543 12.20 -3.09 2.93
N TYR A 544 11.47 -3.41 4.02
CA TYR A 544 11.22 -4.77 4.55
C TYR A 544 9.73 -4.98 4.82
N ILE A 545 9.28 -6.23 4.67
CA ILE A 545 7.91 -6.65 4.90
C ILE A 545 7.85 -7.66 6.04
N CYS A 546 6.74 -7.66 6.79
CA CYS A 546 6.51 -8.65 7.83
C CYS A 546 5.86 -9.90 7.26
N ALA A 547 6.69 -10.93 6.99
CA ALA A 547 6.23 -12.23 6.52
C ALA A 547 5.96 -13.17 7.69
N GLN A 548 4.99 -14.07 7.53
CA GLN A 548 4.69 -15.09 8.54
C GLN A 548 5.92 -15.98 8.74
N ALA A 549 6.38 -16.07 9.99
CA ALA A 549 7.43 -16.99 10.39
C ALA A 549 6.82 -18.28 10.96
N GLU A 550 7.53 -19.39 10.79
CA GLU A 550 7.13 -20.69 11.33
C GLU A 550 7.14 -20.67 12.86
N GLY A 551 6.13 -21.27 13.49
CA GLY A 551 5.99 -21.28 14.95
C GLY A 551 5.54 -19.95 15.58
N GLN A 552 5.38 -18.88 14.81
CA GLN A 552 4.85 -17.60 15.30
C GLN A 552 3.32 -17.55 15.21
N PRO A 553 2.62 -16.91 16.17
CA PRO A 553 1.18 -16.70 16.09
C PRO A 553 0.81 -15.75 14.92
N GLU A 554 -0.48 -15.72 14.58
CA GLU A 554 -1.00 -14.78 13.58
C GLU A 554 -0.73 -13.33 13.96
N GLY A 555 -0.37 -12.51 12.97
CA GLY A 555 0.00 -11.10 13.20
C GLY A 555 1.45 -10.90 13.65
N ARG A 556 2.21 -11.98 13.89
CA ARG A 556 3.65 -11.94 14.20
C ARG A 556 4.46 -12.71 13.18
N GLY A 557 5.64 -12.20 12.88
CA GLY A 557 6.47 -12.77 11.83
C GLY A 557 7.91 -12.28 11.86
N ALA A 558 8.58 -12.44 10.71
CA ALA A 558 9.95 -12.01 10.49
C ALA A 558 10.02 -10.93 9.41
N CYS A 559 10.88 -9.93 9.62
CA CYS A 559 11.21 -8.94 8.61
C CYS A 559 12.08 -9.55 7.51
N ILE A 560 11.55 -9.56 6.29
CA ILE A 560 12.28 -9.97 5.09
C ILE A 560 12.20 -8.90 4.01
N PRO A 561 13.18 -8.80 3.11
CA PRO A 561 13.05 -7.97 1.93
C PRO A 561 11.80 -8.37 1.13
N PRO A 562 10.96 -7.41 0.69
CA PRO A 562 9.72 -7.71 -0.01
C PRO A 562 9.97 -8.45 -1.32
N TYR A 563 11.17 -8.29 -1.88
CA TYR A 563 11.70 -9.06 -2.98
C TYR A 563 11.50 -10.57 -2.78
N PHE A 564 11.80 -11.11 -1.60
CA PHE A 564 11.65 -12.54 -1.33
C PHE A 564 10.19 -12.96 -1.37
N LEU A 565 9.25 -12.09 -0.98
CA LEU A 565 7.82 -12.39 -1.07
C LEU A 565 7.26 -12.24 -2.50
N PHE A 566 7.56 -11.12 -3.17
CA PHE A 566 6.98 -10.82 -4.48
C PHE A 566 7.61 -11.62 -5.62
N GLN A 567 8.86 -12.09 -5.47
CA GLN A 567 9.42 -13.07 -6.41
C GLN A 567 8.50 -14.25 -6.63
N MET A 568 7.92 -14.70 -5.52
CA MET A 568 7.15 -15.92 -5.42
C MET A 568 5.76 -15.73 -6.04
N ARG A 569 5.43 -14.49 -6.42
CA ARG A 569 4.12 -14.02 -6.80
C ARG A 569 4.05 -13.55 -8.25
N VAL A 570 5.13 -12.98 -8.81
CA VAL A 570 5.18 -12.37 -10.16
C VAL A 570 5.21 -13.39 -11.29
N ASP A 571 5.94 -14.48 -11.09
CA ASP A 571 6.31 -15.39 -12.19
C ASP A 571 5.28 -16.52 -12.40
N GLY A 572 4.16 -16.52 -11.65
CA GLY A 572 3.07 -17.47 -11.88
C GLY A 572 3.53 -18.93 -11.87
N HIS A 573 4.33 -19.29 -10.84
CA HIS A 573 4.95 -20.61 -10.70
C HIS A 573 3.87 -21.70 -10.72
N SER A 574 3.65 -22.25 -11.91
CA SER A 574 2.73 -23.34 -12.22
C SER A 574 3.48 -24.47 -12.90
#